data_AF-A0A2P7TZU6-F1
#
_entry.id   AF-A0A2P7TZU6-F1
#
_cell.length_a   1.000
_cell.length_b   1.000
_cell.length_c   1.000
_cell.angle_alpha   90.00
_cell.angle_beta   90.00
_cell.angle_gamma   90.00
#
_symmetry.space_group_name_H-M   'P 1'
#
loop_
_entity.id
_entity.type
_entity.pdbx_description
1 polymer ?
#
loop_
_entity_poly.entity_id
_entity_poly.type
_entity_poly.pdbx_seq_one_letter_code
_entity_poly.pdbx_strand_id
1 'polypeptide(L)' 'MLIEENTAQTAAAITAYRRGVIEAGGQMWHQPIVLRSDVITLMTDKRPPESQISDFFQTAS' A
#
# COMPACT_ATOMS: atom_id res chain seq x y z
N MET A 1 -13.23 -19.09 24.95
CA MET A 1 -12.07 -18.66 24.13
C MET A 1 -12.06 -17.15 24.16
N LEU A 2 -11.10 -16.56 24.85
CA LEU A 2 -10.88 -15.11 24.85
C LEU A 2 -9.86 -14.82 23.76
N ILE A 3 -10.23 -14.00 22.78
CA ILE A 3 -9.30 -13.50 21.77
C ILE A 3 -8.82 -12.16 22.31
N GLU A 4 -7.56 -12.08 22.69
CA GLU A 4 -6.94 -10.80 23.06
C GLU A 4 -6.72 -9.98 21.78
N GLU A 5 -7.16 -8.74 21.81
CA GLU A 5 -6.95 -7.80 20.71
C GLU A 5 -5.47 -7.40 20.72
N ASN A 6 -4.74 -7.77 19.68
CA ASN A 6 -3.33 -7.43 19.58
C ASN A 6 -3.21 -5.94 19.26
N THR A 7 -2.93 -5.13 20.28
CA THR A 7 -2.74 -3.67 20.18
C THR A 7 -1.35 -3.29 19.66
N ALA A 8 -0.53 -4.24 19.22
CA ALA A 8 0.72 -3.93 18.54
C ALA A 8 0.42 -3.05 17.32
N GLN A 9 1.30 -2.07 17.07
CA GLN A 9 1.20 -1.17 15.93
C GLN A 9 0.97 -2.02 14.67
N THR A 10 -0.24 -1.91 14.12
CA THR A 10 -0.70 -2.82 13.09
C THR A 10 0.20 -2.65 11.88
N ALA A 11 0.83 -3.75 11.45
CA ALA A 11 1.54 -3.82 10.18
C ALA A 11 0.71 -3.10 9.12
N ALA A 12 1.35 -2.30 8.27
CA ALA A 12 0.64 -1.58 7.23
C ALA A 12 0.01 -2.61 6.28
N ALA A 13 -1.29 -2.85 6.45
CA ALA A 13 -2.04 -3.84 5.69
C ALA A 13 -3.16 -3.16 4.92
N ILE A 14 -3.57 -3.78 3.81
CA ILE A 14 -4.79 -3.39 3.12
C ILE A 14 -5.98 -3.87 3.94
N THR A 15 -6.87 -2.95 4.33
CA THR A 15 -8.05 -3.23 5.16
C THR A 15 -9.34 -3.24 4.34
N ALA A 16 -9.43 -2.41 3.29
CA ALA A 16 -10.61 -2.35 2.42
C ALA A 16 -10.26 -1.83 1.02
N TYR A 17 -11.17 -2.05 0.07
CA TYR A 17 -11.10 -1.48 -1.27
C TYR A 17 -12.48 -1.08 -1.80
N ARG A 18 -12.53 0.00 -2.58
CA ARG A 18 -13.70 0.41 -3.35
C ARG A 18 -13.27 1.02 -4.68
N ARG A 19 -14.23 1.34 -5.55
CA ARG A 19 -13.93 1.98 -6.84
C ARG A 19 -13.09 3.25 -6.63
N GLY A 20 -11.86 3.24 -7.14
CA GLY A 20 -10.92 4.36 -7.11
C GLY A 20 -10.24 4.63 -5.76
N VAL A 21 -10.34 3.73 -4.78
CA VAL A 21 -9.76 3.91 -3.44
C VAL A 21 -9.30 2.59 -2.84
N ILE A 22 -8.12 2.60 -2.23
CA ILE A 22 -7.62 1.52 -1.36
C ILE A 22 -7.50 2.06 0.06
N GLU A 23 -8.00 1.34 1.06
CA GLU A 23 -7.72 1.64 2.46
C GLU A 23 -6.57 0.76 2.94
N ALA A 24 -5.50 1.38 3.43
CA ALA A 24 -4.33 0.68 3.93
C ALA A 24 -3.67 1.47 5.06
N GLY A 25 -3.27 0.78 6.13
CA GLY A 25 -2.67 1.41 7.31
C GLY A 25 -3.59 2.43 8.00
N GLY A 26 -4.92 2.24 7.90
CA GLY A 26 -5.91 3.18 8.43
C GLY A 26 -6.08 4.48 7.63
N GLN A 27 -5.48 4.58 6.44
CA GLN A 27 -5.61 5.73 5.53
C GLN A 27 -6.24 5.34 4.20
N MET A 28 -6.98 6.27 3.60
CA MET A 28 -7.56 6.11 2.26
C MET A 28 -6.63 6.68 1.19
N TRP A 29 -6.28 5.84 0.22
CA TRP A 29 -5.39 6.16 -0.89
C TRP A 29 -6.16 6.22 -2.20
N HIS A 30 -6.11 7.38 -2.84
CA HIS A 30 -6.73 7.65 -4.14
C HIS A 30 -5.73 7.56 -5.31
N GLN A 31 -4.45 7.53 -4.99
CA GLN A 31 -3.34 7.42 -5.94
C GLN A 31 -2.74 6.02 -5.86
N PRO A 32 -2.01 5.58 -6.90
CA PRO A 32 -1.21 4.36 -6.85
C PRO A 32 -0.25 4.36 -5.64
N ILE A 33 -0.20 3.24 -4.92
CA ILE A 33 0.68 3.04 -3.76
C ILE A 33 1.57 1.81 -3.95
N VAL A 34 2.73 1.83 -3.30
CA VAL A 34 3.57 0.66 -3.08
C VAL A 34 3.50 0.29 -1.60
N LEU A 35 3.10 -0.94 -1.31
CA LEU A 35 3.22 -1.53 0.02
C LEU A 35 4.46 -2.42 0.05
N ARG A 36 5.45 -2.08 0.88
CA ARG A 36 6.67 -2.87 1.08
C ARG A 36 6.85 -3.14 2.57
N SER A 37 6.69 -4.39 2.96
CA SER A 37 6.63 -4.80 4.37
C SER A 37 5.57 -3.97 5.11
N ASP A 38 5.97 -3.10 6.04
CA ASP A 38 5.06 -2.26 6.83
C ASP A 38 5.06 -0.79 6.38
N VAL A 39 5.62 -0.49 5.21
CA VAL A 39 5.73 0.88 4.68
C VAL A 39 4.86 1.02 3.45
N ILE A 40 3.97 2.01 3.48
CA ILE A 40 3.19 2.44 2.32
C ILE A 40 3.81 3.73 1.78
N THR A 41 4.15 3.75 0.50
CA THR A 41 4.60 4.95 -0.20
C THR A 41 3.75 5.21 -1.42
N LEU A 42 3.71 6.46 -1.88
CA LEU A 42 3.10 6.79 -3.17
C LEU A 42 3.96 6.22 -4.30
N MET A 43 3.29 5.66 -5.31
CA MET A 43 3.89 5.36 -6.61
C MET A 43 3.68 6.57 -7.53
N THR A 44 4.58 6.76 -8.50
CA THR A 44 4.36 7.73 -9.57
C THR A 44 3.00 7.48 -10.22
N ASP A 45 2.19 8.53 -10.35
CA ASP A 45 0.83 8.45 -10.89
C ASP A 45 0.86 8.18 -12.40
N LYS A 46 0.99 6.90 -12.74
CA LYS A 46 1.03 6.38 -14.11
C LYS A 46 -0.12 5.41 -14.32
N ARG A 47 -0.71 5.45 -15.50
CA ARG A 47 -1.67 4.43 -15.92
C ARG A 47 -0.93 3.12 -16.20
N PRO A 48 -1.62 1.96 -16.16
CA PRO A 48 -0.99 0.67 -16.46
C PRO A 48 -0.23 0.64 -17.81
N PRO A 49 -0.74 1.22 -18.92
CA PRO A 49 0.00 1.26 -20.19
C PRO A 49 1.24 2.15 -20.19
N GLU A 50 1.36 3.08 -19.24
CA GLU A 50 2.47 4.02 -19.12
C GLU A 50 3.58 3.49 -18.20
N SER A 51 3.34 2.34 -17.55
CA SER A 51 4.26 1.72 -16.61
C SER A 51 5.42 1.05 -17.33
N GLN A 52 6.64 1.35 -16.89
CA GLN A 52 7.88 0.75 -17.38
C GLN A 52 8.50 -0.14 -16.31
N ILE A 53 9.40 -1.05 -16.70
CA ILE A 53 10.12 -1.93 -15.78
C ILE A 53 10.86 -1.12 -14.69
N SER A 54 11.42 0.04 -15.05
CA SER A 54 12.09 0.96 -14.13
C SER A 54 11.17 1.51 -13.03
N ASP A 55 9.84 1.51 -13.22
CA ASP A 55 8.89 1.95 -12.20
C ASP A 55 8.71 0.93 -11.06
N PHE A 56 9.11 -0.33 -11.26
CA PHE A 56 8.93 -1.41 -10.29
C PHE A 56 10.23 -1.80 -9.57
N PHE A 57 11.38 -1.62 -10.22
CA PHE A 57 12.68 -2.03 -9.71
C PHE A 57 13.56 -0.82 -9.43
N GLN A 58 13.52 -0.32 -8.20
CA GLN A 58 14.54 0.62 -7.70
C GLN A 58 15.78 -0.19 -7.35
N THR A 59 16.83 -0.10 -8.16
CA THR A 59 18.15 -0.64 -7.82
C THR A 59 18.66 0.08 -6.58
N ALA A 60 18.94 -0.66 -5.50
CA ALA A 60 19.59 -0.10 -4.33
C ALA A 60 20.93 0.53 -4.77
N SER A 61 21.05 1.84 -4.58
CA SER A 61 22.29 2.59 -4.67
C SER A 61 23.07 2.48 -3.37
#